data_AF-A0A6A8LUC8-F1
#
_entry.id   AF-A0A6A8LUC8-F1
#
_cell.length_a   1.000
_cell.length_b   1.000
_cell.length_c   1.000
_cell.angle_alpha   90.00
_cell.angle_beta   90.00
_cell.angle_gamma   90.00
#
_symmetry.space_group_name_H-M   'P 1'
#
loop_
_entity.id
_entity.type
_entity.pdbx_description
1 polymer ?
#
loop_
_entity_poly.entity_id
_entity_poly.type
_entity_poly.pdbx_seq_one_letter_code
_entity_poly.pdbx_strand_id
1 'polypeptide(L)'
;MTKLEKVLQTLNNDGITLLEFYGYSTKDEDFEQDQTYQDEYNFLFDIVVKKIEQDLNENFIKYGLSLVWFLANKDNTWCVLLRTDNNDYYIQINDILTGSKYLEQIQ
;
A
#
# COMPACT_ATOMS: atom_id res chain seq x y z
N MET A 1 7.43 5.80 19.26
CA MET A 1 6.38 5.55 18.27
C MET A 1 6.68 6.35 17.01
N THR A 2 6.94 5.69 15.89
CA THR A 2 7.24 6.29 14.59
C THR A 2 5.97 6.87 13.94
N LYS A 3 6.12 7.70 12.89
CA LYS A 3 4.97 8.21 12.13
C LYS A 3 4.17 7.06 11.50
N LEU A 4 4.86 6.02 11.00
CA LEU A 4 4.23 4.81 10.48
C LEU A 4 3.36 4.11 11.51
N GLU A 5 3.91 3.84 12.70
CA GLU A 5 3.16 3.19 13.78
C GLU A 5 1.90 3.97 14.16
N LYS A 6 1.97 5.30 14.20
CA LYS A 6 0.80 6.16 14.46
C LYS A 6 -0.26 6.02 13.37
N VAL A 7 0.12 6.11 12.10
CA VAL A 7 -0.81 6.00 10.97
C VAL A 7 -1.51 4.63 10.98
N LEU A 8 -0.76 3.53 11.10
CA LEU A 8 -1.34 2.19 11.14
C LEU A 8 -2.26 2.00 12.36
N GLN A 9 -1.90 2.55 13.53
CA GLN A 9 -2.76 2.51 14.72
C GLN A 9 -4.04 3.31 14.53
N THR A 10 -3.99 4.50 13.93
CA THR A 10 -5.20 5.30 13.62
C THR A 10 -6.15 4.51 12.75
N LEU A 11 -5.66 3.99 11.61
CA LEU A 11 -6.48 3.22 10.67
C LEU A 11 -7.11 1.98 11.33
N ASN A 12 -6.34 1.28 12.17
CA ASN A 12 -6.83 0.12 12.91
C ASN A 12 -7.89 0.47 13.96
N ASN A 13 -7.68 1.57 14.71
CA ASN A 13 -8.62 2.01 15.74
C ASN A 13 -9.96 2.47 15.14
N ASP A 14 -9.90 3.04 13.93
CA ASP A 14 -11.07 3.50 13.20
C ASP A 14 -11.77 2.36 12.42
N GLY A 15 -11.25 1.13 12.48
CA GLY A 15 -11.83 -0.04 11.83
C GLY A 15 -11.67 -0.07 10.31
N ILE A 16 -10.71 0.67 9.78
CA ILE A 16 -10.44 0.73 8.34
C ILE A 16 -9.79 -0.59 7.89
N THR A 17 -10.36 -1.19 6.86
CA THR A 17 -9.90 -2.47 6.31
C THR A 17 -9.35 -2.35 4.89
N LEU A 18 -9.74 -1.31 4.16
CA LEU A 18 -9.30 -0.99 2.81
C LEU A 18 -9.01 0.51 2.74
N LEU A 19 -7.85 0.86 2.20
CA LEU A 19 -7.41 2.24 2.00
C LEU A 19 -6.94 2.40 0.55
N GLU A 20 -7.77 3.05 -0.26
CA GLU A 20 -7.52 3.36 -1.67
C GLU A 20 -7.17 4.84 -1.85
N PHE A 21 -6.75 5.21 -3.07
CA PHE A 21 -6.56 6.60 -3.44
C PHE A 21 -7.91 7.28 -3.71
N TYR A 22 -8.12 8.49 -3.18
CA TYR A 22 -9.30 9.28 -3.49
C TYR A 22 -9.47 9.50 -5.00
N GLY A 23 -10.59 9.01 -5.56
CA GLY A 23 -10.88 9.06 -6.99
C GLY A 23 -10.59 7.76 -7.75
N TYR A 24 -10.07 6.74 -7.07
CA TYR A 24 -10.12 5.36 -7.56
C TYR A 24 -11.54 4.82 -7.31
N SER A 25 -12.27 4.46 -8.38
CA SER A 25 -13.61 3.86 -8.29
C SER A 25 -13.51 2.45 -8.87
N THR A 26 -13.57 1.44 -8.01
CA THR A 26 -13.89 0.09 -8.47
C THR A 26 -15.41 0.01 -8.61
N LYS A 27 -15.89 -0.21 -9.84
CA LYS A 27 -17.30 -0.10 -10.25
C LYS A 27 -18.29 -1.04 -9.54
N ASP A 28 -17.85 -1.84 -8.59
CA ASP A 28 -18.68 -2.91 -8.01
C ASP A 28 -19.09 -2.67 -6.55
N GLU A 29 -18.49 -1.73 -5.84
CA GLU A 29 -18.95 -1.32 -4.50
C GLU A 29 -18.74 0.19 -4.35
N ASP A 30 -19.78 0.99 -4.60
CA ASP A 30 -19.82 2.44 -4.37
C ASP A 30 -19.72 2.75 -2.86
N PHE A 31 -18.55 2.48 -2.27
CA PHE A 31 -18.07 3.29 -1.17
C PHE A 31 -17.42 4.50 -1.83
N GLU A 32 -18.15 5.61 -1.90
CA GLU A 32 -17.51 6.91 -2.13
C GLU A 32 -16.48 7.09 -1.02
N GLN A 33 -15.21 6.77 -1.30
CA GLN A 33 -14.14 7.11 -0.37
C GLN A 33 -14.14 8.63 -0.23
N ASP A 34 -14.52 9.10 0.95
CA ASP A 34 -14.30 10.47 1.37
C ASP A 34 -12.79 10.71 1.56
N GLN A 35 -12.34 11.95 1.45
CA GLN A 35 -10.94 12.36 1.60
C GLN A 35 -10.38 12.12 3.03
N THR A 36 -11.19 11.55 3.94
CA THR A 36 -10.94 11.39 5.38
C THR A 36 -9.57 10.80 5.71
N TYR A 37 -9.02 9.90 4.88
CA TYR A 37 -7.73 9.24 5.11
C TYR A 37 -6.72 9.44 3.97
N GLN A 38 -6.88 10.49 3.17
CA GLN A 38 -6.00 10.74 2.03
C GLN A 38 -4.56 11.07 2.47
N ASP A 39 -4.38 11.72 3.61
CA ASP A 39 -3.06 12.02 4.16
C ASP A 39 -2.32 10.75 4.62
N GLU A 40 -3.04 9.82 5.25
CA GLU A 40 -2.55 8.49 5.60
C GLU A 40 -2.19 7.69 4.36
N TYR A 41 -3.07 7.67 3.35
CA TYR A 41 -2.80 7.01 2.07
C TYR A 41 -1.53 7.57 1.42
N ASN A 42 -1.45 8.89 1.24
CA ASN A 42 -0.30 9.55 0.61
C ASN A 42 0.99 9.25 1.36
N PHE A 43 0.95 9.28 2.69
CA PHE A 43 2.12 8.94 3.50
C PHE A 43 2.56 7.49 3.31
N LEU A 44 1.63 6.52 3.32
CA LEU A 44 1.95 5.10 3.10
C LEU A 44 2.46 4.85 1.68
N PHE A 45 1.82 5.49 0.68
CA PHE A 45 2.24 5.44 -0.71
C PHE A 45 3.67 5.93 -0.88
N ASP A 46 3.99 7.12 -0.37
CA ASP A 46 5.31 7.72 -0.52
C ASP A 46 6.42 6.85 0.08
N ILE A 47 6.22 6.31 1.28
CA ILE A 47 7.26 5.51 1.93
C ILE A 47 7.45 4.15 1.24
N VAL A 48 6.37 3.53 0.76
CA VAL A 48 6.42 2.23 0.08
C VAL A 48 7.06 2.39 -1.29
N VAL A 49 6.55 3.32 -2.11
CA VAL A 49 7.09 3.57 -3.46
C VAL A 49 8.56 3.97 -3.37
N LYS A 50 8.91 4.92 -2.50
CA LYS A 50 10.31 5.33 -2.34
C LYS A 50 11.22 4.16 -1.98
N LYS A 51 10.77 3.27 -1.11
CA LYS A 51 11.55 2.09 -0.72
C LYS A 51 11.71 1.12 -1.90
N ILE A 52 10.65 0.86 -2.64
CA ILE A 52 10.71 -0.02 -3.81
C ILE A 52 11.62 0.55 -4.89
N GLU A 53 11.52 1.85 -5.18
CA GLU A 53 12.40 2.52 -6.15
C GLU A 53 13.86 2.47 -5.74
N GLN A 54 14.15 2.61 -4.44
CA GLN A 54 15.50 2.46 -3.90
C GLN A 54 16.03 1.04 -4.08
N ASP A 55 15.21 0.02 -3.83
CA ASP A 55 15.63 -1.37 -3.94
C ASP A 55 15.79 -1.82 -5.40
N LEU A 56 14.98 -1.29 -6.30
CA LEU A 56 15.05 -1.54 -7.73
C LEU A 56 16.10 -0.68 -8.44
N ASN A 57 16.58 0.40 -7.80
CA ASN A 57 17.45 1.42 -8.39
C ASN A 57 16.86 2.02 -9.69
N GLU A 58 15.53 2.12 -9.77
CA GLU A 58 14.79 2.72 -10.88
C GLU A 58 13.39 3.17 -10.41
N ASN A 59 12.70 3.97 -11.23
CA ASN A 59 11.33 4.38 -10.96
C ASN A 59 10.36 3.20 -10.99
N PHE A 60 9.45 3.16 -10.03
CA PHE A 60 8.53 2.05 -9.76
C PHE A 60 7.66 1.73 -10.98
N ILE A 61 7.19 2.77 -11.69
CA ILE A 61 6.31 2.62 -12.86
C ILE A 61 7.04 1.98 -14.04
N LYS A 62 8.36 2.15 -14.16
CA LYS A 62 9.13 1.56 -15.27
C LYS A 62 9.24 0.04 -15.19
N TYR A 63 9.02 -0.53 -14.01
CA TYR A 63 8.92 -1.97 -13.81
C TYR A 63 7.53 -2.54 -14.14
N GLY A 64 6.62 -1.71 -14.68
CA GLY A 64 5.24 -2.11 -14.94
C GLY A 64 4.44 -2.36 -13.66
N LEU A 65 4.92 -1.83 -12.52
CA LEU A 65 4.27 -1.97 -11.24
C LEU A 65 3.31 -0.81 -10.99
N SER A 66 2.13 -1.13 -10.47
CA SER A 66 1.14 -0.18 -9.96
C SER A 66 0.83 -0.51 -8.51
N LEU A 67 0.76 0.51 -7.64
CA LEU A 67 0.23 0.36 -6.29
C LEU A 67 -1.27 0.64 -6.36
N VAL A 68 -2.08 -0.38 -6.05
CA VAL A 68 -3.54 -0.31 -6.21
C VAL A 68 -4.21 0.20 -4.94
N TRP A 69 -3.97 -0.47 -3.81
CA TRP A 69 -4.52 -0.11 -2.51
C TRP A 69 -3.74 -0.72 -1.35
N PHE A 70 -4.08 -0.31 -0.13
CA PHE A 70 -3.65 -0.95 1.11
C PHE A 70 -4.82 -1.71 1.76
N LEU A 71 -4.53 -2.87 2.34
CA LEU A 71 -5.53 -3.74 2.96
C LEU A 71 -5.05 -4.19 4.34
N ALA A 72 -5.93 -4.13 5.34
CA ALA A 72 -5.69 -4.73 6.64
C ALA A 72 -6.10 -6.21 6.65
N ASN A 73 -5.22 -7.08 7.13
CA ASN A 73 -5.53 -8.48 7.41
C ASN A 73 -6.33 -8.62 8.72
N LYS A 74 -6.84 -9.83 8.99
CA LYS A 74 -7.62 -10.15 10.21
C LYS A 74 -6.88 -9.87 11.52
N ASP A 75 -5.55 -9.83 11.50
CA ASP A 75 -4.69 -9.53 12.65
C ASP A 75 -4.23 -8.06 12.68
N ASN A 76 -4.85 -7.19 11.88
CA ASN A 76 -4.54 -5.76 11.74
C ASN A 76 -3.13 -5.48 11.18
N THR A 77 -2.51 -6.46 10.51
CA THR A 77 -1.32 -6.23 9.70
C THR A 77 -1.71 -5.63 8.36
N TRP A 78 -0.98 -4.61 7.92
CA TRP A 78 -1.27 -3.91 6.67
C TRP A 78 -0.42 -4.43 5.52
N CYS A 79 -1.08 -4.76 4.43
CA CYS A 79 -0.49 -5.15 3.16
C CYS A 79 -0.70 -4.05 2.12
N VAL A 80 0.19 -4.03 1.13
CA VAL A 80 0.00 -3.33 -0.13
C VAL A 80 -0.38 -4.34 -1.21
N LEU A 81 -1.28 -3.95 -2.11
CA LEU A 81 -1.49 -4.64 -3.38
C LEU A 81 -0.65 -3.95 -4.46
N LEU A 82 0.38 -4.66 -4.94
CA LEU A 82 1.13 -4.29 -6.13
C LEU A 82 0.62 -5.11 -7.31
N ARG A 83 0.45 -4.47 -8.47
CA ARG A 83 -0.06 -5.11 -9.69
C ARG A 83 0.94 -4.93 -10.83
N THR A 84 1.17 -6.01 -11.58
CA THR A 84 1.73 -5.96 -12.94
C THR A 84 0.65 -6.28 -13.97
N ASP A 85 0.99 -6.25 -15.25
CA ASP A 85 0.06 -6.61 -16.33
C ASP A 85 -0.53 -8.03 -16.17
N ASN A 86 0.17 -8.93 -15.46
CA ASN A 86 -0.19 -10.35 -15.39
C ASN A 86 -0.53 -10.86 -13.99
N ASN A 87 -0.11 -10.15 -12.93
CA ASN A 87 -0.18 -10.67 -11.56
C ASN A 87 -0.49 -9.59 -10.52
N ASP A 88 -1.12 -10.05 -9.44
CA ASP A 88 -1.40 -9.29 -8.22
C ASP A 88 -0.55 -9.84 -7.07
N TYR A 89 0.13 -8.94 -6.37
CA TYR A 89 1.04 -9.26 -5.27
C TYR A 89 0.60 -8.57 -3.99
N TYR A 90 0.31 -9.38 -2.97
CA TYR A 90 -0.07 -8.89 -1.63
C TYR A 90 1.14 -9.02 -0.71
N ILE A 91 1.71 -7.87 -0.32
CA ILE A 91 2.98 -7.83 0.41
C ILE A 91 2.79 -6.99 1.66
N GLN A 92 3.26 -7.46 2.83
CA GLN A 92 3.17 -6.67 4.05
C GLN A 92 4.03 -5.40 3.94
N ILE A 93 3.50 -4.27 4.42
CA ILE A 93 4.23 -2.99 4.40
C ILE A 93 5.57 -3.14 5.14
N ASN A 94 5.60 -3.86 6.27
CA ASN A 94 6.83 -4.08 7.03
C ASN A 94 7.88 -4.90 6.27
N ASP A 95 7.48 -5.87 5.45
CA ASP A 95 8.41 -6.68 4.66
C ASP A 95 9.10 -5.83 3.59
N ILE A 96 8.38 -4.88 3.00
CA ILE A 96 8.92 -3.89 2.08
C ILE A 96 9.87 -2.94 2.81
N LEU A 97 9.42 -2.34 3.91
CA LEU A 97 10.16 -1.27 4.58
C LEU A 97 11.44 -1.76 5.27
N THR A 98 11.52 -3.04 5.65
CA THR A 98 12.65 -3.58 6.42
C THR A 98 13.53 -4.57 5.65
N GLY A 99 13.12 -4.99 4.45
CA GLY A 99 13.84 -5.98 3.66
C GLY A 99 13.78 -5.73 2.16
N SER A 100 14.23 -6.72 1.40
CA SER A 100 14.19 -6.73 -0.07
C SER A 100 13.72 -8.07 -0.64
N LYS A 101 13.41 -9.06 0.21
CA LYS A 101 12.96 -10.40 -0.21
C LYS A 101 11.66 -10.38 -1.00
N TYR A 102 10.83 -9.35 -0.80
CA TYR A 102 9.61 -9.16 -1.57
C TYR A 102 9.89 -8.97 -3.06
N LEU A 103 11.10 -8.52 -3.45
CA LEU A 103 11.49 -8.42 -4.85
C LEU A 103 11.49 -9.77 -5.56
N GLU A 104 11.81 -10.86 -4.85
CA GLU A 104 11.76 -12.22 -5.40
C GLU A 104 10.34 -12.67 -5.76
N GLN A 105 9.31 -12.00 -5.21
CA GLN A 105 7.91 -12.29 -5.50
C GLN A 105 7.43 -11.57 -6.76
N ILE A 106 8.00 -10.41 -7.08
CA ILE A 106 7.52 -9.52 -8.17
C ILE A 106 8.40 -9.55 -9.43
N GLN A 107 9.54 -10.24 -9.39
CA GLN A 107 10.45 -10.47 -10.53
C GLN A 107 10.21 -11.84 -11.17
#